data_AF-A0A662KR31-F1
#
_entry.id   AF-A0A662KR31-F1
#
_cell.length_a   1.000
_cell.length_b   1.000
_cell.length_c   1.000
_cell.angle_alpha   90.00
_cell.angle_beta   90.00
_cell.angle_gamma   90.00
#
_symmetry.space_group_name_H-M   'P 1'
#
loop_
_entity.id
_entity.type
_entity.pdbx_description
1 polymer ?
#
loop_
_entity_poly.entity_id
_entity_poly.type
_entity_poly.pdbx_seq_one_letter_code
_entity_poly.pdbx_strand_id
1 'polypeptide(L)' 'MDEKVAVEALRQVKEILDKYGVEYWLDSGTLLGAVRDGKFIPWDGDIDLGSLETEMGRLLKACMDLQDKGFSTY' A
#
# COMPACT_ATOMS: atom_id res chain seq x y z
N MET A 1 -10.76 6.81 -8.51
CA MET A 1 -10.93 5.52 -7.80
C MET A 1 -12.06 5.65 -6.77
N ASP A 2 -12.78 4.59 -6.39
CA ASP A 2 -13.68 4.66 -5.22
C ASP A 2 -12.83 4.74 -3.95
N GLU A 3 -12.92 5.86 -3.23
CA GLU A 3 -12.11 6.13 -2.04
C GLU A 3 -12.24 5.04 -0.96
N LYS A 4 -13.44 4.46 -0.79
CA LYS A 4 -13.65 3.42 0.22
C LYS A 4 -12.92 2.14 -0.15
N VAL A 5 -12.93 1.79 -1.44
CA VAL A 5 -12.19 0.63 -1.96
C VAL A 5 -10.69 0.86 -1.80
N ALA A 6 -10.21 2.07 -2.08
CA ALA A 6 -8.80 2.43 -1.92
C ALA A 6 -8.33 2.31 -0.45
N VAL A 7 -9.10 2.88 0.49
CA VAL A 7 -8.81 2.79 1.92
C VAL A 7 -8.79 1.33 2.39
N GLU A 8 -9.73 0.53 1.93
CA GLU A 8 -9.81 -0.89 2.32
C GLU A 8 -8.63 -1.69 1.75
N ALA A 9 -8.27 -1.48 0.48
CA ALA A 9 -7.08 -2.09 -0.11
C ALA A 9 -5.80 -1.71 0.65
N LEU A 10 -5.62 -0.42 0.97
CA LEU A 10 -4.47 0.07 1.74
C LEU A 10 -4.42 -0.54 3.15
N ARG A 11 -5.56 -0.74 3.82
CA ARG A 11 -5.62 -1.43 5.13
C ARG A 11 -5.18 -2.89 5.02
N GLN A 12 -5.66 -3.61 4.02
CA GLN A 12 -5.30 -5.02 3.84
C GLN A 12 -3.83 -5.20 3.51
N VAL A 13 -3.27 -4.32 2.68
CA VAL A 13 -1.83 -4.29 2.39
C VAL A 13 -1.04 -3.96 3.64
N LYS A 14 -1.45 -2.92 4.40
CA LYS A 14 -0.84 -2.54 5.68
C LYS A 14 -0.75 -3.74 6.64
N GLU A 15 -1.86 -4.44 6.87
CA GLU A 15 -1.89 -5.60 7.79
C GLU A 15 -0.84 -6.66 7.41
N ILE A 16 -0.69 -6.92 6.11
CA ILE A 16 0.28 -7.91 5.62
C ILE A 16 1.72 -7.37 5.77
N LEU A 17 1.99 -6.13 5.36
CA LEU A 17 3.32 -5.54 5.51
C LEU A 17 3.76 -5.48 6.99
N ASP A 18 2.85 -5.10 7.89
CA ASP A 18 3.06 -5.08 9.34
C ASP A 18 3.37 -6.51 9.87
N LYS A 19 2.64 -7.54 9.40
CA LYS A 19 2.88 -8.95 9.77
C LYS A 19 4.31 -9.39 9.45
N TYR A 20 4.86 -8.91 8.33
CA TYR A 20 6.23 -9.25 7.91
C TYR A 20 7.29 -8.28 8.45
N GLY A 21 6.89 -7.26 9.22
CA GLY A 21 7.80 -6.24 9.75
C GLY A 21 8.48 -5.43 8.65
N VAL A 22 7.79 -5.21 7.53
CA VAL A 22 8.29 -4.39 6.43
C VAL A 22 8.17 -2.92 6.83
N GLU A 23 9.27 -2.17 6.69
CA GLU A 23 9.22 -0.72 6.81
C GLU A 23 8.74 -0.11 5.49
N TYR A 24 7.67 0.69 5.53
CA TYR A 24 7.09 1.33 4.36
C TYR A 24 6.43 2.67 4.71
N TRP A 25 6.18 3.50 3.70
CA TRP A 25 5.50 4.79 3.85
C TRP A 25 4.55 5.02 2.68
N LEU A 26 3.60 5.95 2.85
CA LEU A 26 2.84 6.50 1.73
C LEU A 26 3.77 7.33 0.88
N ASP A 27 3.68 7.23 -0.44
CA ASP A 27 4.55 7.98 -1.35
C ASP A 27 3.74 8.85 -2.33
N SER A 28 4.43 9.70 -3.10
CA SER A 28 3.89 10.43 -4.26
C SER A 28 2.52 11.11 -4.01
N GLY A 29 1.52 10.86 -4.88
CA GLY A 29 0.20 11.48 -4.81
C GLY A 29 -0.60 11.04 -3.58
N THR A 30 -0.39 9.80 -3.15
CA THR A 30 -1.01 9.23 -1.95
C THR A 30 -0.56 9.95 -0.69
N LEU A 31 0.74 10.18 -0.52
CA LEU A 31 1.28 10.96 0.60
C LEU A 31 0.80 12.41 0.58
N LEU A 32 0.86 13.04 -0.59
CA LEU A 32 0.44 14.43 -0.74
C LEU A 32 -1.03 14.62 -0.37
N GLY A 33 -1.92 13.73 -0.85
CA GLY A 33 -3.34 13.76 -0.50
C GLY A 33 -3.56 13.61 1.00
N ALA A 34 -2.90 12.63 1.62
CA ALA A 34 -2.99 12.38 3.05
C ALA A 34 -2.57 13.59 3.89
N VAL A 35 -1.48 14.28 3.52
CA VAL A 35 -0.98 15.44 4.26
C VAL A 35 -1.79 16.72 3.97
N ARG A 36 -2.12 16.99 2.71
CA ARG A 36 -2.77 18.24 2.29
C ARG A 36 -4.25 18.28 2.66
N ASP A 37 -4.96 17.19 2.37
CA ASP A 37 -6.42 17.14 2.43
C ASP A 37 -6.96 16.06 3.39
N GLY A 38 -6.08 15.23 3.97
CA GLY A 38 -6.48 14.12 4.82
C GLY A 38 -7.15 12.97 4.07
N LYS A 39 -6.98 12.89 2.75
CA LYS A 39 -7.68 11.93 1.87
C LYS A 39 -6.95 11.72 0.54
N PHE A 40 -7.36 10.72 -0.23
CA PHE A 40 -6.86 10.51 -1.60
C PHE A 40 -7.22 11.69 -2.51
N ILE A 41 -6.36 11.95 -3.50
CA ILE A 41 -6.63 12.97 -4.51
C ILE A 41 -7.77 12.48 -5.42
N PRO A 42 -8.85 13.28 -5.66
CA PRO A 42 -10.08 12.76 -6.29
C PRO A 42 -9.93 12.19 -7.70
N TRP A 43 -9.00 12.74 -8.49
CA TRP A 43 -8.70 12.30 -9.85
C TRP A 43 -7.58 11.26 -9.90
N ASP A 44 -7.03 10.86 -8.76
CA ASP A 44 -5.96 9.88 -8.68
C ASP A 44 -6.50 8.45 -8.75
N GLY A 45 -5.73 7.59 -9.42
CA GLY A 45 -6.17 6.27 -9.85
C GLY A 45 -5.56 5.12 -9.06
N ASP A 46 -4.49 5.39 -8.33
CA ASP A 46 -3.61 4.40 -7.71
C ASP A 46 -3.31 4.74 -6.24
N ILE A 47 -2.49 3.88 -5.63
CA ILE A 47 -1.99 4.03 -4.27
C ILE A 47 -0.49 3.74 -4.34
N ASP A 48 0.31 4.71 -3.90
CA ASP A 48 1.76 4.61 -3.90
C ASP A 48 2.28 4.30 -2.50
N LEU A 49 3.08 3.23 -2.38
CA LEU A 49 3.83 2.88 -1.19
C LEU A 49 5.32 2.80 -1.53
N GLY A 50 6.14 3.44 -0.70
CA GLY A 50 7.60 3.33 -0.74
C GLY A 50 8.12 2.39 0.34
N SER A 51 9.25 1.74 0.08
CA SER A 51 9.98 0.91 1.04
C SER A 51 11.47 0.91 0.71
N LEU A 52 12.32 0.51 1.65
CA LEU A 52 13.76 0.40 1.43
C LEU A 52 14.08 -0.85 0.61
N GLU A 53 15.11 -0.79 -0.24
CA GLU A 53 15.59 -1.95 -1.01
C GLU A 53 15.95 -3.14 -0.10
N THR A 54 16.45 -2.86 1.11
CA THR A 54 16.76 -3.87 2.13
C THR A 54 15.54 -4.70 2.55
N GLU A 55 14.32 -4.19 2.35
CA GLU A 55 13.08 -4.88 2.68
C GLU A 55 12.62 -5.85 1.58
N MET A 56 13.28 -5.89 0.42
CA MET A 56 12.88 -6.72 -0.73
C MET A 56 12.63 -8.18 -0.36
N GLY A 57 13.49 -8.77 0.48
CA GLY A 57 13.32 -10.16 0.91
C GLY A 57 12.07 -10.41 1.78
N ARG A 58 11.60 -9.40 2.52
CA ARG A 58 10.35 -9.46 3.30
C ARG A 58 9.14 -9.15 2.41
N LEU A 59 9.27 -8.19 1.50
CA LEU A 59 8.24 -7.87 0.50
C LEU A 59 7.88 -9.09 -0.36
N LEU A 60 8.87 -9.85 -0.84
CA LEU A 60 8.62 -11.06 -1.61
C LEU A 60 7.82 -12.12 -0.83
N LYS A 61 8.00 -12.21 0.49
CA LYS A 61 7.20 -13.10 1.34
C LYS A 61 5.79 -12.54 1.54
N ALA A 62 5.67 -11.23 1.77
CA ALA A 62 4.40 -10.54 1.87
C ALA A 62 3.54 -10.69 0.59
N CYS A 63 4.16 -10.74 -0.59
CA CYS A 63 3.46 -10.98 -1.85
C CYS A 63 2.70 -12.31 -1.87
N MET A 64 3.19 -13.36 -1.21
CA MET A 64 2.48 -14.65 -1.14
C MET A 64 1.16 -14.51 -0.38
N ASP A 65 1.17 -13.83 0.77
CA ASP A 65 -0.04 -13.55 1.55
C ASP A 65 -1.00 -12.59 0.83
N LEU A 66 -0.46 -11.64 0.07
CA LEU A 66 -1.25 -10.74 -0.77
C LEU A 66 -1.99 -11.54 -1.86
N GLN A 67 -1.32 -12.48 -2.51
CA GLN A 67 -1.94 -13.40 -3.48
C GLN A 67 -3.04 -14.24 -2.85
N ASP A 68 -2.82 -14.77 -1.64
CA ASP A 68 -3.84 -15.53 -0.90
C ASP A 68 -5.08 -14.68 -0.56
N LYS A 69 -4.91 -13.36 -0.33
CA LYS A 69 -6.01 -12.39 -0.17
C LYS A 69 -6.66 -11.96 -1.50
N GLY A 70 -6.16 -12.44 -2.63
CA GLY A 70 -6.70 -12.12 -3.97
C GLY A 70 -6.09 -10.88 -4.63
N PHE A 71 -5.03 -10.30 -4.07
CA PHE A 71 -4.24 -9.27 -4.74
C PHE A 71 -3.36 -9.91 -5.81
N SER A 72 -3.11 -9.16 -6.87
CA SER A 72 -2.17 -9.60 -7.89
C SER A 72 -0.79 -9.00 -7.66
N THR A 73 0.25 -9.83 -7.72
CA THR A 73 1.65 -9.43 -7.55
C THR A 73 2.47 -10.03 -8.69
N TYR A 74 2.31 -9.45 -9.88
CA TYR A 74 3.03 -9.85 -11.11
C TYR A 74 4.06 -8.80 -11.52
#